data_AF-A0A350I1F6-F1
#
_entry.id   AF-A0A350I1F6-F1
#
_cell.length_a   1.000
_cell.length_b   1.000
_cell.length_c   1.000
_cell.angle_alpha   90.00
_cell.angle_beta   90.00
_cell.angle_gamma   90.00
#
_symmetry.space_group_name_H-M   'P 1'
#
loop_
_entity.id
_entity.type
_entity.pdbx_description
1 polymer ?
#
loop_
_entity_poly.entity_id
_entity_poly.type
_entity_poly.pdbx_seq_one_letter_code
_entity_poly.pdbx_strand_id
1 'polypeptide(L)' 'MIEETQGIILRTIRYSESSLIVHWLTEDHGRISTMVRGALKPKSSFRGKLDLFYVCQLSFQRSTRSTLHNLREINL' A
#
# COMPACT_ATOMS: atom_id res chain seq x y z
N MET A 1 -14.07 2.01 -5.92
CA MET A 1 -13.61 1.30 -7.12
C MET A 1 -12.30 0.61 -6.79
N ILE A 2 -12.02 -0.55 -7.41
CA ILE A 2 -10.69 -1.17 -7.32
C ILE A 2 -9.88 -0.61 -8.48
N GLU A 3 -8.69 -0.12 -8.17
CA GLU A 3 -7.75 0.45 -9.13
C GLU A 3 -6.42 -0.31 -9.01
N GLU A 4 -5.75 -0.47 -10.14
CA GLU A 4 -4.46 -1.14 -10.27
C GLU A 4 -3.49 -0.21 -10.97
N THR A 5 -2.25 -0.16 -10.49
CA THR A 5 -1.20 0.68 -11.06
C THR A 5 0.16 0.16 -10.60
N GLN A 6 1.22 0.51 -11.33
CA GLN A 6 2.58 0.29 -10.88
C GLN A 6 3.01 1.44 -9.96
N GLY A 7 3.76 1.14 -8.90
CA GLY A 7 4.25 2.18 -8.01
C GLY A 7 5.49 1.80 -7.23
N ILE A 8 6.19 2.82 -6.75
CA ILE A 8 7.36 2.71 -5.88
C ILE A 8 7.02 3.15 -4.46
N ILE A 9 7.48 2.38 -3.47
CA ILE A 9 7.32 2.71 -2.05
C ILE A 9 8.31 3.80 -1.65
N LEU A 10 7.80 4.94 -1.17
CA LEU A 10 8.63 6.06 -0.71
C LEU A 10 8.72 6.15 0.81
N ARG A 11 7.71 5.65 1.53
CA ARG A 11 7.65 5.70 2.99
C ARG A 11 6.69 4.65 3.55
N THR A 12 7.08 4.02 4.64
CA THR A 12 6.20 3.18 5.46
C THR A 12 6.07 3.78 6.86
N ILE A 13 4.86 3.76 7.42
CA ILE A 13 4.54 4.30 8.75
C ILE A 13 3.74 3.24 9.51
N ARG A 14 4.15 2.91 10.74
CA ARG A 14 3.33 2.08 11.62
C ARG A 14 2.11 2.86 12.08
N TYR A 15 0.92 2.33 11.82
CA TYR A 15 -0.34 2.94 12.21
C TYR A 15 -0.94 2.28 13.46
N SER A 16 -0.84 0.96 13.55
CA SER A 16 -1.25 0.18 14.71
C SER A 16 -0.31 -1.01 14.89
N GLU A 17 -0.54 -1.84 15.91
CA GLU A 17 0.24 -3.06 16.13
C GLU A 17 0.29 -3.98 14.90
N SER A 18 -0.78 -3.98 14.10
CA SER A 18 -0.90 -4.89 12.95
C SER A 18 -0.87 -4.20 11.59
N SER A 19 -0.94 -2.86 11.52
CA SER A 19 -1.20 -2.15 10.27
C SER A 19 -0.16 -1.09 9.93
N LEU A 20 0.08 -0.90 8.64
CA LEU A 20 0.97 0.12 8.08
C LEU A 20 0.19 1.12 7.23
N ILE A 21 0.67 2.35 7.16
CA ILE A 21 0.39 3.27 6.06
C ILE A 21 1.60 3.26 5.14
N VAL A 22 1.37 3.12 3.84
CA VAL A 22 2.41 3.14 2.81
C VAL A 22 2.14 4.30 1.86
N HIS A 23 3.17 5.09 1.61
CA HIS A 23 3.16 6.17 0.63
C HIS A 23 3.84 5.71 -0.66
N TRP A 24 3.16 5.96 -1.76
CA TRP A 24 3.55 5.51 -3.09
C TRP A 24 3.73 6.71 -4.00
N LEU A 25 4.66 6.59 -4.94
CA LEU A 25 4.58 7.30 -6.21
C LEU A 25 4.16 6.28 -7.27
N THR A 26 3.02 6.52 -7.91
CA THR A 26 2.44 5.60 -8.91
C THR A 26 2.38 6.26 -10.28
N GLU A 27 2.30 5.43 -11.31
CA GLU A 27 2.25 5.89 -12.70
C GLU A 27 0.96 6.63 -13.03
N ASP A 28 -0.20 6.06 -12.64
CA ASP A 28 -1.52 6.56 -13.09
C ASP A 28 -2.18 7.57 -12.13
N HIS A 29 -1.69 7.66 -10.89
CA HIS A 29 -2.37 8.40 -9.82
C HIS A 29 -1.43 9.36 -9.06
N GLY A 30 -0.16 9.46 -9.47
CA GLY A 30 0.83 10.27 -8.81
C GLY A 30 1.08 9.81 -7.37
N ARG A 31 1.14 10.74 -6.42
CA ARG A 31 1.41 10.39 -5.02
C ARG A 31 0.14 9.99 -4.29
N ILE A 32 0.03 8.72 -3.91
CA ILE A 32 -1.09 8.20 -3.11
C ILE A 32 -0.62 7.58 -1.79
N SER A 33 -1.56 7.32 -0.89
CA SER A 33 -1.30 6.66 0.39
C SER A 33 -2.32 5.55 0.63
N THR A 34 -1.86 4.40 1.10
CA THR A 34 -2.73 3.24 1.37
C THR A 34 -2.55 2.73 2.80
N MET A 35 -3.66 2.43 3.46
CA MET A 35 -3.72 1.62 4.66
C MET A 35 -3.56 0.14 4.30
N VAL A 36 -2.62 -0.54 4.94
CA VAL A 36 -2.39 -1.97 4.80
C VAL A 36 -2.71 -2.64 6.12
N ARG A 37 -3.90 -3.24 6.18
CA ARG A 37 -4.40 -3.90 7.39
C ARG A 37 -3.73 -5.25 7.55
N GLY A 38 -3.23 -5.54 8.75
CA GLY A 38 -2.60 -6.83 9.03
C GLY A 38 -1.22 -7.02 8.38
N ALA A 39 -0.60 -5.98 7.83
CA ALA A 39 0.73 -6.04 7.22
C ALA A 39 1.81 -6.63 8.13
N LEU A 40 1.70 -6.38 9.45
CA LEU A 40 2.71 -6.77 10.43
C LEU A 40 2.47 -8.15 11.05
N LYS A 41 1.34 -8.81 10.73
CA LYS A 41 1.04 -10.15 11.25
C LYS A 41 2.07 -11.18 10.73
N PRO A 42 2.41 -12.21 11.52
CA PRO A 42 3.37 -13.24 11.11
C PRO A 42 3.02 -13.94 9.78
N LYS A 43 1.74 -14.21 9.53
CA LYS A 43 1.22 -14.88 8.32
C LYS A 43 0.64 -13.91 7.29
N SER A 44 1.08 -12.64 7.30
CA SER A 44 0.56 -11.63 6.36
C SER A 44 1.05 -11.88 4.94
N SER A 45 0.18 -11.74 3.95
CA SER A 45 0.56 -11.76 2.52
C SER A 45 1.48 -10.60 2.12
N PHE A 46 1.52 -9.54 2.94
CA PHE A 46 2.38 -8.36 2.74
C PHE A 46 3.74 -8.46 3.45
N ARG A 47 3.99 -9.53 4.22
CA ARG A 47 5.22 -9.69 4.99
C ARG A 47 6.43 -9.72 4.05
N GLY A 48 7.40 -8.85 4.30
CA GLY A 48 8.63 -8.75 3.49
C GLY A 48 8.44 -8.14 2.10
N LYS A 49 7.24 -7.67 1.75
CA LYS A 49 6.92 -7.10 0.44
C LYS A 49 6.76 -5.57 0.44
N LEU A 50 6.78 -4.95 1.62
CA LEU A 50 6.57 -3.52 1.83
C LEU A 50 7.83 -2.87 2.40
N ASP A 51 8.86 -2.76 1.57
CA ASP A 51 10.11 -2.08 1.92
C ASP A 51 10.35 -0.85 1.03
N LEU A 52 11.18 0.07 1.50
CA LEU A 52 11.50 1.29 0.77
C LEU A 52 12.09 0.97 -0.60
N PHE A 53 11.67 1.77 -1.59
CA PHE A 53 12.10 1.70 -2.99
C PHE A 53 11.73 0.43 -3.75
N TYR A 54 10.92 -0.45 -3.17
CA TYR A 54 10.33 -1.55 -3.92
C TYR A 54 9.35 -1.01 -4.95
N VAL A 55 9.54 -1.42 -6.20
CA VAL A 55 8.61 -1.18 -7.31
C VAL A 55 7.75 -2.42 -7.46
N CYS A 56 6.44 -2.26 -7.48
CA CYS A 56 5.52 -3.38 -7.61
C CYS A 56 4.20 -2.96 -8.26
N GLN A 57 3.47 -3.94 -8.77
CA GLN A 57 2.07 -3.75 -9.14
C GLN A 57 1.24 -3.78 -7.86
N LEU A 58 0.46 -2.73 -7.63
CA LEU A 58 -0.45 -2.64 -6.49
C LEU A 58 -1.90 -2.57 -6.94
N SER A 59 -2.78 -3.25 -6.19
CA SER A 59 -4.22 -3.07 -6.30
C SER A 59 -4.76 -2.45 -5.01
N PHE A 60 -5.57 -1.42 -5.12
CA PHE A 60 -6.13 -0.73 -3.98
C PHE A 60 -7.61 -0.39 -4.18
N GLN A 61 -8.34 -0.36 -3.08
CA GLN A 61 -9.70 0.13 -3.04
C GLN A 61 -9.68 1.62 -2.75
N ARG A 62 -10.01 2.42 -3.76
CA ARG A 62 -10.08 3.88 -3.65
C ARG A 62 -11.17 4.31 -2.67
N SER A 63 -10.79 5.19 -1.76
CA SER A 63 -11.72 5.82 -0.82
C SER A 63 -12.39 7.01 -1.50
N THR A 64 -13.69 7.15 -1.32
CA THR A 64 -14.47 8.32 -1.78
C THR A 64 -14.55 9.42 -0.71
N ARG A 65 -14.11 9.13 0.53
CA ARG A 65 -14.24 10.03 1.68
C ARG A 65 -12.90 10.53 2.23
N SER A 66 -11.78 10.00 1.74
CA SER A 66 -10.45 10.29 2.26
C SER A 66 -9.36 10.09 1.22
N THR A 67 -8.21 10.73 1.45
CA THR A 67 -6.98 10.56 0.65
C THR A 67 -6.20 9.29 1.02
N LEU A 68 -6.63 8.57 2.07
CA LEU A 68 -6.07 7.29 2.47
C LEU A 68 -6.93 6.15 1.92
N HIS A 69 -6.38 5.38 1.00
CA HIS A 69 -7.04 4.25 0.36
C HIS A 69 -6.75 2.94 1.11
N ASN A 70 -7.41 1.83 0.78
CA ASN A 70 -7.06 0.52 1.39
C ASN A 70 -6.30 -0.32 0.36
N LEU A 71 -5.10 -0.76 0.69
CA LEU A 71 -4.33 -1.69 -0.15
C LEU A 71 -5.01 -3.06 -0.11
N ARG A 72 -5.14 -3.70 -1.28
CA ARG A 72 -5.69 -5.06 -1.39
C ARG A 72 -4.58 -6.07 -1.64
N GLU A 73 -3.77 -5.85 -2.67
CA GLU A 73 -2.74 -6.81 -3.09
C GLU A 73 -1.51 -6.08 -3.64
N ILE A 74 -0.36 -6.77 -3.60
CA ILE A 74 0.89 -6.34 -4.21
C ILE A 74 1.61 -7.54 -4.82
N ASN A 75 2.16 -7.31 -6.02
CA ASN A 75 2.97 -8.27 -6.75
C ASN A 75 4.30 -7.59 -7.11
N LEU A 76 5.39 -8.08 -6.51
CA LEU A 76 6.76 -7.64 -6.77
C LEU A 76 7.27 -8.21 -8.09
#